data_AF-A0A933EPS8-F1
#
_entry.id   AF-A0A933EPS8-F1
#
_cell.length_a   1.000
_cell.length_b   1.000
_cell.length_c   1.000
_cell.angle_alpha   90.00
_cell.angle_beta   90.00
_cell.angle_gamma   90.00
#
_symmetry.space_group_name_H-M   'P 1'
#
loop_
_entity.id
_entity.type
_entity.pdbx_description
1 polymer ?
#
loop_
_entity_poly.entity_id
_entity_poly.type
_entity_poly.pdbx_seq_one_letter_code
_entity_poly.pdbx_strand_id
1 'polypeptide(L)'
;AYNPSYPLALLLSFGLGVGFMLQFTLINILLQTHVADDMRGRVLSLYTLTFFGFAPFGNLAMGTLAEGWGLSLTIGLSAAVAAALAVAVIWAVPRVRQMA
;
A
#
# COMPACT_ATOMS: atom_id res chain seq x y z
N ALA A 1 29.49 9.68 -10.14
CA ALA A 1 29.23 8.26 -10.42
C ALA A 1 27.76 8.11 -10.80
N TYR A 2 27.46 8.03 -12.11
CA TYR A 2 26.12 7.78 -12.61
C TYR A 2 25.85 6.28 -12.41
N ASN A 3 25.13 5.93 -11.35
CA ASN A 3 24.70 4.55 -11.13
C ASN A 3 23.78 4.16 -12.30
N PRO A 4 24.07 3.09 -13.08
CA PRO A 4 23.24 2.68 -14.23
C PRO A 4 21.77 2.41 -13.87
N SER A 5 21.48 2.21 -12.59
CA SER A 5 20.16 1.95 -12.01
C SER A 5 19.35 3.21 -11.67
N TYR A 6 19.90 4.43 -11.79
CA TYR A 6 19.19 5.67 -11.41
C TYR A 6 17.93 5.95 -12.25
N PRO A 7 17.94 5.88 -13.60
CA PRO A 7 16.73 6.02 -14.40
C PRO A 7 15.73 4.87 -14.16
N LEU A 8 16.22 3.66 -13.85
CA LEU A 8 15.37 2.52 -13.50
C LEU A 8 14.66 2.75 -12.17
N ALA A 9 15.36 3.27 -11.16
CA ALA A 9 14.78 3.63 -9.87
C ALA A 9 13.74 4.75 -10.01
N LEU A 10 13.96 5.74 -10.88
CA LEU A 10 12.98 6.78 -11.20
C LEU A 10 11.72 6.20 -11.84
N LEU A 11 11.85 5.31 -12.81
CA LEU A 11 10.73 4.63 -13.46
C LEU A 11 9.91 3.79 -12.47
N LEU A 12 10.59 3.01 -11.62
CA LEU A 12 9.94 2.22 -10.58
C LEU A 12 9.24 3.10 -9.54
N SER A 13 9.86 4.22 -9.14
CA SER A 13 9.26 5.18 -8.20
C SER A 13 8.04 5.86 -8.80
N PHE A 14 8.08 6.18 -10.10
CA PHE A 14 6.94 6.71 -10.83
C PHE A 14 5.78 5.70 -10.86
N GLY A 15 6.07 4.44 -11.20
CA GLY A 15 5.08 3.35 -11.17
C GLY A 15 4.46 3.14 -9.79
N LEU A 16 5.28 3.19 -8.73
CA LEU A 16 4.82 3.17 -7.34
C LEU A 16 3.86 4.33 -7.04
N GLY A 17 4.20 5.55 -7.45
CA GLY A 17 3.36 6.73 -7.25
C GLY A 17 2.01 6.62 -7.95
N VAL A 18 2.00 6.16 -9.20
CA VAL A 18 0.76 5.93 -9.96
C VAL A 18 -0.10 4.86 -9.30
N GLY A 19 0.48 3.72 -8.91
CA GLY A 19 -0.24 2.64 -8.24
C GLY A 19 -0.82 3.08 -6.88
N PHE A 20 -0.03 3.83 -6.10
CA PHE A 20 -0.47 4.37 -4.82
C PHE A 20 -1.66 5.33 -4.98
N MET A 21 -1.59 6.25 -5.94
CA MET A 21 -2.70 7.18 -6.22
C MET A 21 -3.95 6.45 -6.69
N LEU A 22 -3.82 5.49 -7.62
CA LEU A 22 -4.95 4.69 -8.09
C LEU A 22 -5.62 3.95 -6.92
N GLN A 23 -4.83 3.29 -6.08
CA GLN A 23 -5.35 2.59 -4.90
C GLN A 23 -6.07 3.55 -3.95
N PHE A 24 -5.46 4.71 -3.66
CA PHE A 24 -6.06 5.71 -2.78
C PHE A 24 -7.39 6.23 -3.34
N THR A 25 -7.45 6.56 -4.63
CA THR A 25 -8.68 7.01 -5.30
C THR A 25 -9.75 5.92 -5.30
N LEU A 26 -9.40 4.67 -5.65
CA LEU A 26 -10.34 3.55 -5.67
C LEU A 26 -10.95 3.29 -4.29
N ILE A 27 -10.14 3.32 -3.23
CA ILE A 27 -10.65 3.14 -1.85
C ILE A 27 -11.66 4.23 -1.51
N ASN A 28 -11.35 5.50 -1.82
CA ASN A 28 -12.27 6.61 -1.58
C ASN A 28 -13.59 6.44 -2.37
N ILE A 29 -13.52 6.02 -3.63
CA ILE A 29 -14.72 5.77 -4.46
C ILE A 29 -15.54 4.60 -3.90
N LEU A 30 -14.90 3.48 -3.56
CA LEU A 30 -15.59 2.31 -3.00
C LEU A 30 -16.27 2.66 -1.67
N LEU A 31 -15.60 3.42 -0.81
CA LEU A 31 -16.19 3.90 0.44
C LEU A 31 -17.37 4.84 0.20
N GLN A 32 -17.30 5.70 -0.80
CA GLN A 32 -18.40 6.63 -1.12
C GLN A 32 -19.59 5.95 -1.80
N THR A 33 -19.37 4.88 -2.58
CA THR A 33 -20.40 4.23 -3.39
C THR A 33 -21.05 3.01 -2.71
N HIS A 34 -20.34 2.31 -1.82
CA HIS A 34 -20.87 1.12 -1.15
C HIS A 34 -21.32 1.34 0.30
N VAL A 35 -20.98 2.47 0.93
CA VAL A 35 -21.39 2.77 2.31
C VAL A 35 -22.64 3.64 2.29
N ALA A 36 -23.64 3.29 3.10
CA ALA A 36 -24.84 4.08 3.30
C ALA A 36 -24.49 5.48 3.87
N ASP A 37 -25.22 6.52 3.45
CA ASP A 37 -24.91 7.92 3.75
C ASP A 37 -24.85 8.22 5.27
N ASP A 38 -25.62 7.51 6.07
CA ASP A 38 -25.66 7.61 7.54
C ASP A 38 -24.39 7.06 8.21
N MET A 39 -23.74 6.07 7.59
CA MET A 39 -22.52 5.45 8.12
C MET A 39 -21.23 5.95 7.46
N ARG A 40 -21.31 6.72 6.38
CA ARG A 40 -20.16 7.16 5.57
C ARG A 40 -19.06 7.81 6.42
N GLY A 41 -19.44 8.72 7.33
CA GLY A 41 -18.51 9.38 8.23
C GLY A 41 -17.82 8.44 9.22
N ARG A 42 -18.51 7.41 9.71
CA ARG A 42 -17.97 6.41 10.66
C ARG A 42 -17.02 5.44 9.97
N VAL A 43 -17.36 5.00 8.75
CA VAL A 43 -16.47 4.11 7.99
C VAL A 43 -15.21 4.86 7.54
N LEU A 44 -15.34 6.11 7.10
CA LEU A 44 -14.20 6.93 6.71
C LEU A 44 -13.29 7.27 7.90
N SER A 45 -13.85 7.46 9.10
CA SER A 45 -13.04 7.68 10.31
C SER A 45 -12.27 6.42 10.71
N LEU A 46 -12.89 5.24 10.65
CA LEU A 46 -12.20 3.96 10.89
C LEU A 46 -11.12 3.69 9.85
N TYR A 47 -11.37 4.01 8.57
CA TYR A 47 -10.37 3.92 7.52
C TYR A 47 -9.17 4.84 7.80
N THR A 48 -9.42 6.11 8.10
CA THR A 48 -8.38 7.09 8.43
C THR A 48 -7.61 6.67 9.68
N LEU A 49 -8.29 6.20 10.72
CA LEU A 49 -7.67 5.72 11.95
C LEU A 49 -6.81 4.50 11.70
N THR A 50 -7.25 3.56 10.86
CA THR A 50 -6.47 2.38 10.53
C THR A 50 -5.24 2.76 9.70
N PHE A 51 -5.43 3.56 8.66
CA PHE A 51 -4.34 3.95 7.76
C PHE A 51 -3.27 4.79 8.47
N PHE A 52 -3.66 5.88 9.14
CA PHE A 52 -2.73 6.75 9.85
C PHE A 52 -2.29 6.19 11.20
N GLY A 53 -3.14 5.41 11.87
CA GLY A 53 -2.82 4.82 13.17
C GLY A 53 -1.83 3.66 13.07
N PHE A 54 -1.89 2.85 12.00
CA PHE A 54 -0.90 1.78 11.77
C PHE A 54 0.36 2.24 11.04
N ALA A 55 0.33 3.38 10.33
CA ALA A 55 1.50 3.96 9.69
C ALA A 55 2.75 4.08 10.60
N PRO A 56 2.68 4.63 11.84
CA PRO A 56 3.85 4.72 12.71
C PRO A 56 4.40 3.34 13.11
N PHE A 57 3.54 2.34 13.30
CA PHE A 57 3.99 0.98 13.61
C PHE A 57 4.72 0.34 12.43
N GLY A 58 4.20 0.53 11.21
CA GLY A 58 4.90 0.11 9.98
C GLY A 58 6.24 0.80 9.81
N ASN A 59 6.31 2.11 10.08
CA ASN A 59 7.55 2.87 9.99
C ASN A 59 8.58 2.45 11.03
N LEU A 60 8.17 2.16 12.28
CA LEU A 60 9.06 1.64 13.32
C LEU A 60 9.59 0.24 12.97
N ALA A 61 8.72 -0.65 12.49
CA ALA A 61 9.12 -1.98 12.05
C ALA A 61 10.11 -1.92 10.87
N MET A 62 9.84 -1.08 9.86
CA MET A 62 10.75 -0.89 8.74
C MET A 62 12.06 -0.20 9.15
N GLY A 63 12.00 0.79 10.05
CA GLY A 63 13.19 1.50 10.54
C GLY A 63 14.14 0.57 11.30
N THR A 64 13.61 -0.22 12.23
CA THR A 64 14.40 -1.21 13.00
C THR A 64 15.02 -2.29 12.10
N LEU A 65 14.27 -2.78 11.10
CA LEU A 65 14.81 -3.70 10.09
C LEU A 65 15.88 -3.05 9.23
N ALA A 66 15.71 -1.78 8.83
CA ALA A 66 16.67 -1.03 8.03
C ALA A 66 17.99 -0.75 8.78
N GLU A 67 17.94 -0.50 10.09
CA GLU A 67 19.14 -0.35 10.92
C GLU A 67 19.93 -1.66 11.05
N GLY A 68 19.24 -2.80 11.19
CA GLY A 68 19.89 -4.10 11.35
C GLY A 68 20.42 -4.71 10.04
N TRP A 69 19.61 -4.71 8.98
CA TRP A 69 19.88 -5.46 7.73
C TRP A 69 20.23 -4.56 6.55
N GLY A 70 20.21 -3.24 6.73
CA GLY A 70 20.46 -2.27 5.68
C GLY A 70 19.23 -2.00 4.80
N LEU A 71 19.19 -0.80 4.22
CA LEU A 71 18.02 -0.27 3.51
C LEU A 71 17.55 -1.14 2.33
N SER A 72 18.49 -1.71 1.58
CA SER A 72 18.18 -2.45 0.34
C SER A 72 17.45 -3.77 0.60
N LEU A 73 17.88 -4.53 1.63
CA LEU A 73 17.21 -5.77 2.03
C LEU A 73 15.85 -5.50 2.65
N THR A 74 15.73 -4.45 3.46
CA THR A 74 14.45 -4.08 4.10
C THR A 74 13.40 -3.68 3.07
N ILE A 75 13.76 -2.89 2.06
CA ILE A 75 12.84 -2.53 0.96
C ILE A 75 12.46 -3.78 0.14
N GLY A 76 13.41 -4.66 -0.14
CA GLY A 76 13.14 -5.91 -0.85
C GLY A 76 12.16 -6.82 -0.10
N LEU A 77 12.35 -6.96 1.22
CA LEU A 77 11.47 -7.74 2.09
C LEU A 77 10.07 -7.13 2.21
N SER A 78 9.97 -5.81 2.39
CA SER A 78 8.67 -5.15 2.48
C SER A 78 7.91 -5.25 1.16
N ALA A 79 8.59 -5.15 0.01
CA ALA A 79 8.00 -5.39 -1.30
C ALA A 79 7.53 -6.85 -1.47
N ALA A 80 8.31 -7.82 -1.01
CA ALA A 80 7.92 -9.24 -1.07
C ALA A 80 6.69 -9.54 -0.19
N VAL A 81 6.65 -8.99 1.03
CA VAL A 81 5.50 -9.12 1.93
C VAL A 81 4.27 -8.44 1.34
N ALA A 82 4.41 -7.23 0.79
CA ALA A 82 3.32 -6.52 0.13
C ALA A 82 2.78 -7.30 -1.08
N ALA A 83 3.66 -7.88 -1.91
CA ALA A 83 3.27 -8.72 -3.04
C ALA A 83 2.55 -10.00 -2.58
N ALA A 84 3.05 -10.67 -1.53
CA ALA A 84 2.41 -11.86 -0.97
C ALA A 84 1.00 -11.55 -0.43
N LEU A 85 0.84 -10.42 0.26
CA LEU A 85 -0.46 -9.96 0.73
C LEU A 85 -1.40 -9.61 -0.43
N ALA A 86 -0.91 -8.93 -1.46
CA ALA A 86 -1.70 -8.62 -2.66
C ALA A 86 -2.20 -9.90 -3.34
N VAL A 87 -1.33 -10.90 -3.51
CA VAL A 87 -1.71 -12.22 -4.03
C VAL A 87 -2.73 -12.88 -3.10
N ALA A 88 -2.47 -12.96 -1.80
CA ALA A 88 -3.39 -13.55 -0.83
C ALA A 88 -4.78 -12.90 -0.89
N VAL A 89 -4.87 -11.57 -1.03
CA VAL A 89 -6.15 -10.85 -1.18
C VAL A 89 -6.85 -11.20 -2.48
N ILE A 90 -6.14 -11.26 -3.61
CA ILE A 90 -6.71 -11.67 -4.91
C ILE A 90 -7.29 -13.08 -4.84
N TRP A 91 -6.64 -13.99 -4.11
CA TRP A 91 -7.09 -15.36 -3.93
C TRP A 91 -8.23 -15.50 -2.92
N ALA A 92 -8.16 -14.79 -1.79
CA ALA A 92 -9.12 -14.88 -0.69
C ALA A 92 -10.41 -14.09 -0.94
N VAL A 93 -10.37 -13.05 -1.79
CA VAL A 93 -11.53 -12.23 -2.13
C VAL A 93 -11.93 -12.47 -3.59
N PRO A 94 -12.67 -13.56 -3.88
CA PRO A 94 -13.14 -13.87 -5.23
C PRO A 94 -14.09 -12.81 -5.82
N ARG A 95 -14.62 -11.89 -4.99
CA ARG A 95 -15.36 -10.71 -5.44
C ARG A 95 -14.51 -9.72 -6.24
N VAL A 96 -13.19 -9.64 -6.00
CA VAL A 96 -12.28 -8.81 -6.81
C VAL A 96 -12.10 -9.41 -8.21
N ARG A 97 -12.13 -10.75 -8.33
CA ARG A 97 -12.07 -11.47 -9.62
C ARG A 97 -13.33 -11.30 -10.47
N GLN A 98 -14.45 -10.84 -9.91
CA GLN A 98 -15.70 -10.62 -10.66
C GLN A 98 -15.86 -9.18 -11.17
N MET A 99 -14.98 -8.25 -10.78
CA MET A 99 -14.99 -6.85 -11.23
C MET A 99 -13.96 -6.54 -12.34
N ALA A 100 -13.07 -7.50 -12.65
CA ALA A 100 -12.13 -7.44 -13.77
C ALA A 100 -12.65 -8.28 -14.93
#